data_AF-A0A385MJ94-F1
#
_entry.id   AF-A0A385MJ94-F1
#
_cell.length_a   1.000
_cell.length_b   1.000
_cell.length_c   1.000
_cell.angle_alpha   90.00
_cell.angle_beta   90.00
_cell.angle_gamma   90.00
#
_symmetry.space_group_name_H-M   'P 1'
#
loop_
_entity.id
_entity.type
_entity.pdbx_description
1 polymer ?
#
loop_
_entity_poly.entity_id
_entity_poly.type
_entity_poly.pdbx_seq_one_letter_code
_entity_poly.pdbx_strand_id
1 'polypeptide(L)'
;MVFPNNHELDESSSQLRKSSGGGRGKIEIKRIENTTNRQVTFCKRRNGLLKKAYELSVLCDAEVALIVFSSRGRLYEYANNSVRATIDRYKKHHADSTSTGSISEANTQYYQQEASKLRRQIRDIQTYNRQIVGEALSSLSPRDLKNLEGKLEKAIGRVRSKKNELLFSEIEHMQKREIELQNANMYLRAKIAEVERAQEQMNLMPGGGGSDQYHHHQAANYEDARNNFLPVNLLEPNPHYSRRPDEDQTPLRLVYASLPSS
;
A
#
# COMPACT_ATOMS: atom_id res chain seq x y z
N MET A 1 -50.60 20.20 -21.63
CA MET A 1 -51.07 18.82 -21.87
C MET A 1 -52.30 18.60 -21.02
N VAL A 2 -53.43 18.32 -21.66
CA VAL A 2 -54.68 17.84 -21.04
C VAL A 2 -54.77 16.34 -21.34
N PHE A 3 -55.39 15.56 -20.45
CA PHE A 3 -56.19 14.32 -20.63
C PHE A 3 -56.16 13.50 -19.31
N PRO A 4 -57.08 12.56 -19.04
CA PRO A 4 -58.42 12.82 -18.51
C PRO A 4 -58.73 11.94 -17.26
N ASN A 5 -59.95 12.10 -16.74
CA ASN A 5 -60.56 11.35 -15.64
C ASN A 5 -60.96 9.93 -16.10
N ASN A 6 -60.79 8.91 -15.26
CA ASN A 6 -61.54 7.64 -15.32
C ASN A 6 -61.73 7.07 -13.90
N HIS A 7 -62.93 6.54 -13.67
CA HIS A 7 -63.59 6.12 -12.44
C HIS A 7 -63.25 4.66 -12.05
N GLU A 8 -63.43 4.33 -10.75
CA GLU A 8 -63.76 3.01 -10.14
C GLU A 8 -62.71 1.87 -10.14
N LEU A 9 -62.51 1.03 -9.12
CA LEU A 9 -63.01 0.80 -7.76
C LEU A 9 -61.89 0.06 -6.99
N ASP A 10 -61.67 0.35 -5.71
CA ASP A 10 -61.73 -0.69 -4.67
C ASP A 10 -61.88 -0.04 -3.30
N GLU A 11 -62.86 -0.55 -2.57
CA GLU A 11 -63.45 -0.04 -1.35
C GLU A 11 -63.10 -1.02 -0.24
N SER A 12 -62.15 -0.67 0.64
CA SER A 12 -62.04 -1.28 1.99
C SER A 12 -60.94 -0.60 2.80
N SER A 13 -61.30 0.46 3.54
CA SER A 13 -60.92 0.64 4.95
C SER A 13 -61.45 1.98 5.45
N SER A 14 -62.57 1.87 6.14
CA SER A 14 -63.22 2.91 6.90
C SER A 14 -62.34 3.46 8.04
N GLN A 15 -62.59 4.73 8.37
CA GLN A 15 -62.26 5.44 9.62
C GLN A 15 -60.93 6.19 9.69
N LEU A 16 -60.93 7.43 9.16
CA LEU A 16 -61.05 8.63 10.00
C LEU A 16 -61.30 9.84 9.10
N ARG A 17 -62.55 10.32 9.03
CA ARG A 17 -62.80 11.70 8.61
C ARG A 17 -62.23 12.60 9.72
N LYS A 18 -61.11 13.27 9.47
CA LYS A 18 -60.67 14.43 10.25
C LYS A 18 -60.52 15.63 9.33
N SER A 19 -61.55 16.46 9.37
CA SER A 19 -61.55 17.91 9.10
C SER A 19 -60.49 18.43 8.12
N SER A 20 -60.97 18.77 6.92
CA SER A 20 -60.59 19.94 6.16
C SER A 20 -59.98 21.07 7.01
N GLY A 21 -58.81 21.57 6.59
CA GLY A 21 -58.32 22.90 6.96
C GLY A 21 -57.68 23.05 8.35
N GLY A 22 -56.80 22.14 8.76
CA GLY A 22 -55.99 22.33 9.96
C GLY A 22 -55.02 23.50 9.81
N GLY A 23 -55.34 24.64 10.43
CA GLY A 23 -54.46 25.81 10.52
C GLY A 23 -53.07 25.47 11.08
N ARG A 24 -52.09 26.34 10.80
CA ARG A 24 -50.70 26.18 11.23
C ARG A 24 -50.60 26.17 12.76
N GLY A 25 -50.53 24.97 13.36
CA GLY A 25 -50.38 24.80 14.80
C GLY A 25 -49.08 25.44 15.32
N LYS A 26 -49.16 26.17 16.44
CA LYS A 26 -48.01 26.71 17.15
C LYS A 26 -47.18 25.54 17.72
N ILE A 27 -45.87 25.58 17.53
CA ILE A 27 -44.93 24.60 18.09
C ILE A 27 -43.88 25.32 18.93
N GLU A 28 -43.41 24.68 19.99
CA GLU A 28 -42.31 25.19 20.81
C GLU A 28 -40.99 25.24 20.03
N ILE A 29 -40.15 26.24 20.30
CA ILE A 29 -38.81 26.35 19.70
C ILE A 29 -37.84 25.47 20.51
N LYS A 30 -37.95 24.16 20.29
CA LYS A 30 -37.03 23.13 20.79
C LYS A 30 -36.84 22.04 19.74
N ARG A 31 -35.90 21.12 19.95
CA ARG A 31 -35.69 19.97 19.06
C ARG A 31 -36.97 19.14 19.00
N ILE A 32 -37.42 18.79 17.79
CA ILE A 32 -38.56 17.89 17.58
C ILE A 32 -38.06 16.45 17.76
N GLU A 33 -38.53 15.73 18.78
CA GLU A 33 -38.04 14.38 19.08
C GLU A 33 -38.53 13.33 18.09
N ASN A 34 -39.80 13.39 17.69
CA ASN A 34 -40.36 12.49 16.68
C ASN A 34 -39.65 12.66 15.32
N THR A 35 -39.02 11.59 14.83
CA THR A 35 -38.19 11.56 13.62
C THR A 35 -38.97 11.94 12.35
N THR A 36 -40.17 11.41 12.17
CA THR A 36 -41.04 11.70 11.02
C THR A 36 -41.47 13.16 11.00
N ASN A 37 -41.98 13.67 12.13
CA ASN A 37 -42.39 15.08 12.26
C ASN A 37 -41.19 16.03 12.07
N ARG A 38 -40.01 15.66 12.58
CA ARG A 38 -38.77 16.41 12.39
C ARG A 38 -38.37 16.45 10.91
N GLN A 39 -38.46 15.32 10.19
CA GLN A 39 -38.13 15.27 8.76
C GLN A 39 -39.09 16.11 7.93
N VAL A 40 -40.40 15.99 8.15
CA VAL A 40 -41.42 16.79 7.46
C VAL A 40 -41.21 18.29 7.75
N THR A 41 -40.96 18.64 9.01
CA THR A 41 -40.71 20.03 9.41
C THR A 41 -39.42 20.58 8.81
N PHE A 42 -38.35 19.77 8.78
CA PHE A 42 -37.09 20.14 8.12
C PHE A 42 -37.35 20.46 6.64
N CYS A 43 -38.01 19.58 5.90
CA CYS A 43 -38.33 19.81 4.49
C CYS A 43 -39.12 21.12 4.28
N LYS A 44 -40.15 21.36 5.10
CA LYS A 44 -40.98 22.58 5.00
C LYS A 44 -40.20 23.85 5.38
N ARG A 45 -39.49 23.84 6.52
CA ARG A 45 -38.75 25.01 7.02
C ARG A 45 -37.54 25.34 6.15
N ARG A 46 -36.78 24.32 5.71
CA ARG A 46 -35.67 24.50 4.77
C ARG A 46 -36.16 25.17 3.48
N ASN A 47 -37.24 24.66 2.87
CA ASN A 47 -37.78 25.26 1.65
C ASN A 47 -38.30 26.69 1.90
N GLY A 48 -38.96 26.94 3.04
CA GLY A 48 -39.39 28.29 3.41
C GLY A 48 -38.21 29.25 3.59
N LEU A 49 -37.13 28.80 4.22
CA LEU A 49 -35.92 29.59 4.43
C LEU A 49 -35.19 29.89 3.10
N LEU A 50 -35.08 28.90 2.22
CA LEU A 50 -34.52 29.09 0.87
C LEU A 50 -35.31 30.13 0.07
N LYS A 51 -36.65 30.06 0.12
CA LYS A 51 -37.51 31.08 -0.52
C LYS A 51 -37.28 32.46 0.05
N LYS A 52 -37.14 32.59 1.38
CA LYS A 52 -36.87 33.88 2.02
C LYS A 52 -35.48 34.44 1.67
N ALA A 53 -34.47 33.58 1.60
CA ALA A 53 -33.13 33.97 1.15
C ALA A 53 -33.15 34.48 -0.30
N TYR A 54 -33.88 33.79 -1.18
CA TYR A 54 -34.10 34.23 -2.56
C TYR A 54 -34.82 35.58 -2.64
N GLU A 55 -35.96 35.72 -1.96
CA GLU A 55 -36.72 36.97 -1.92
C GLU A 55 -35.85 38.15 -1.46
N LEU A 56 -35.08 37.98 -0.37
CA LEU A 56 -34.19 39.01 0.14
C LEU A 56 -33.11 39.40 -0.88
N SER A 57 -32.49 38.41 -1.52
CA SER A 57 -31.45 38.67 -2.51
C SER A 57 -31.97 39.45 -3.73
N VAL A 58 -33.19 39.15 -4.19
CA VAL A 58 -33.79 39.79 -5.37
C VAL A 58 -34.38 41.16 -5.03
N LEU A 59 -35.13 41.27 -3.94
CA LEU A 59 -35.84 42.51 -3.59
C LEU A 59 -34.90 43.63 -3.13
N CYS A 60 -33.78 43.27 -2.52
CA CYS A 60 -32.86 44.23 -1.92
C CYS A 60 -31.47 44.23 -2.58
N ASP A 61 -31.29 43.50 -3.67
CA ASP A 61 -29.98 43.27 -4.32
C ASP A 61 -28.89 42.86 -3.31
N ALA A 62 -29.29 42.07 -2.31
CA ALA A 62 -28.41 41.67 -1.23
C ALA A 62 -27.64 40.40 -1.63
N GLU A 63 -26.33 40.38 -1.37
CA GLU A 63 -25.57 39.14 -1.47
C GLU A 63 -25.93 38.19 -0.32
N VAL A 64 -26.46 37.02 -0.68
CA VAL A 64 -26.96 36.04 0.29
C VAL A 64 -26.44 34.66 -0.10
N ALA A 65 -25.82 33.98 0.87
CA ALA A 65 -25.52 32.55 0.80
C ALA A 65 -26.13 31.82 2.00
N LEU A 66 -26.79 30.68 1.75
CA LEU A 66 -27.40 29.83 2.77
C LEU A 66 -26.91 28.39 2.57
N ILE A 67 -26.44 27.77 3.65
CA ILE A 67 -25.94 26.38 3.66
C ILE A 67 -26.68 25.63 4.76
N VAL A 68 -27.30 24.50 4.42
CA VAL A 68 -28.03 23.64 5.36
C VAL A 68 -27.64 22.19 5.17
N PHE A 69 -27.06 21.59 6.21
CA PHE A 69 -26.83 20.15 6.28
C PHE A 69 -27.98 19.47 7.02
N SER A 70 -28.53 18.41 6.43
CA SER A 70 -29.43 17.52 7.17
C SER A 70 -28.66 16.65 8.15
N SER A 71 -29.36 16.04 9.11
CA SER A 71 -28.75 15.07 10.04
C SER A 71 -28.19 13.83 9.36
N ARG A 72 -28.50 13.60 8.08
CA ARG A 72 -27.95 12.52 7.25
C ARG A 72 -26.78 12.98 6.36
N GLY A 73 -26.26 14.19 6.59
CA GLY A 73 -25.15 14.76 5.82
C GLY A 73 -25.53 15.33 4.44
N ARG A 74 -26.81 15.28 4.02
CA ARG A 74 -27.22 15.88 2.73
C ARG A 74 -27.13 17.41 2.79
N LEU A 75 -26.42 17.99 1.83
CA LEU A 75 -26.28 19.43 1.61
C LEU A 75 -27.49 19.99 0.85
N TYR A 76 -27.99 21.12 1.32
CA TYR A 76 -28.95 21.98 0.64
C TYR A 76 -28.46 23.42 0.73
N GLU A 77 -28.35 24.10 -0.40
CA GLU A 77 -27.78 25.44 -0.44
C GLU A 77 -28.51 26.37 -1.41
N TYR A 78 -28.30 27.66 -1.20
CA TYR A 78 -28.70 28.73 -2.09
C TYR A 78 -27.64 29.82 -2.06
N ALA A 79 -27.29 30.35 -3.23
CA ALA A 79 -26.51 31.58 -3.36
C ALA A 79 -26.96 32.30 -4.64
N ASN A 80 -27.01 33.64 -4.61
CA ASN A 80 -27.26 34.44 -5.81
C ASN A 80 -26.00 34.57 -6.70
N ASN A 81 -24.82 34.32 -6.13
CA ASN A 81 -23.55 34.19 -6.86
C ASN A 81 -22.90 32.83 -6.56
N SER A 82 -21.83 32.80 -5.77
CA SER A 82 -21.15 31.57 -5.37
C SER A 82 -21.03 31.53 -3.85
N VAL A 83 -21.43 30.41 -3.25
CA VAL A 83 -21.23 30.15 -1.81
C VAL A 83 -19.78 30.41 -1.41
N ARG A 84 -18.82 29.96 -2.24
CA ARG A 84 -17.39 30.19 -2.02
C ARG A 84 -17.05 31.68 -2.04
N ALA A 85 -17.51 32.42 -3.04
CA ALA A 85 -17.23 33.86 -3.15
C ALA A 85 -17.79 34.64 -1.96
N THR A 86 -18.99 34.33 -1.50
CA THR A 86 -19.60 34.97 -0.33
C THR A 86 -18.87 34.62 0.97
N ILE A 87 -18.44 33.37 1.15
CA ILE A 87 -17.59 32.96 2.27
C ILE A 87 -16.24 33.70 2.23
N ASP A 88 -15.62 33.80 1.06
CA ASP A 88 -14.32 34.47 0.90
C ASP A 88 -14.45 35.98 1.19
N ARG A 89 -15.55 36.63 0.77
CA ARG A 89 -15.86 38.02 1.13
C ARG A 89 -16.07 38.18 2.64
N TYR A 90 -16.81 37.26 3.27
CA TYR A 90 -17.01 37.25 4.72
C TYR A 90 -15.68 37.14 5.47
N LYS A 91 -14.80 36.22 5.07
CA LYS A 91 -13.45 36.06 5.64
C LYS A 91 -12.63 37.34 5.51
N LYS A 92 -12.62 37.95 4.31
CA LYS A 92 -11.91 39.21 4.07
C LYS A 92 -12.43 40.34 4.98
N HIS A 93 -13.74 40.50 5.07
CA HIS A 93 -14.36 41.52 5.93
C HIS A 93 -14.01 41.30 7.41
N HIS A 94 -13.96 40.05 7.88
CA HIS A 94 -13.56 39.74 9.25
C HIS A 94 -12.07 39.91 9.53
N ALA A 95 -11.21 39.67 8.54
CA ALA A 95 -9.78 39.93 8.62
C ALA A 95 -9.47 41.43 8.70
N ASP A 96 -10.22 42.26 7.97
CA ASP A 96 -10.05 43.72 7.96
C ASP A 96 -10.64 44.39 9.22
N SER A 97 -11.64 43.77 9.88
CA SER A 97 -12.36 44.36 11.03
C SER A 97 -11.79 43.98 12.40
N THR A 98 -10.85 43.04 12.48
CA THR A 98 -10.41 42.47 13.76
C THR A 98 -8.90 42.23 13.76
N SER A 99 -8.16 42.98 14.58
CA SER A 99 -6.78 42.67 14.95
C SER A 99 -6.69 41.43 15.86
N THR A 100 -7.35 40.35 15.48
CA THR A 100 -7.37 39.09 16.25
C THR A 100 -7.57 37.95 15.27
N GLY A 101 -6.44 37.40 14.79
CA GLY A 101 -6.41 36.21 13.96
C GLY A 101 -7.22 35.09 14.62
N SER A 102 -8.22 34.60 13.91
CA SER A 102 -9.02 33.46 14.35
C SER A 102 -8.10 32.25 14.56
N ILE A 103 -8.34 31.46 15.61
CA ILE A 103 -7.63 30.20 15.90
C ILE A 103 -7.56 29.30 14.65
N SER A 104 -8.56 29.39 13.76
CA SER A 104 -8.60 28.68 12.48
C SER A 104 -7.54 29.14 11.47
N GLU A 105 -7.23 30.44 11.42
CA GLU A 105 -6.18 31.00 10.54
C GLU A 105 -4.80 30.66 11.07
N ALA A 106 -4.60 30.74 12.40
CA ALA A 106 -3.36 30.31 13.06
C ALA A 106 -3.08 28.81 12.80
N ASN A 107 -4.10 27.95 12.92
CA ASN A 107 -3.97 26.52 12.61
C ASN A 107 -3.67 26.27 11.13
N THR A 108 -4.32 26.98 10.22
CA THR A 108 -4.07 26.83 8.77
C THR A 108 -2.65 27.24 8.41
N GLN A 109 -2.17 28.37 8.94
CA GLN A 109 -0.81 28.84 8.74
C GLN A 109 0.23 27.89 9.35
N TYR A 110 -0.04 27.35 10.54
CA TYR A 110 0.82 26.36 11.18
C TYR A 110 0.99 25.11 10.29
N TYR A 111 -0.11 24.50 9.84
CA TYR A 111 -0.04 23.32 8.97
C TYR A 111 0.60 23.63 7.61
N GLN A 112 0.41 24.85 7.08
CA GLN A 112 1.06 25.27 5.85
C GLN A 112 2.59 25.41 6.04
N GLN A 113 3.04 25.95 7.18
CA GLN A 113 4.45 26.02 7.52
C GLN A 113 5.05 24.62 7.70
N GLU A 114 4.39 23.73 8.44
CA GLU A 114 4.85 22.34 8.60
C GLU A 114 4.94 21.60 7.27
N ALA A 115 3.93 21.74 6.41
CA ALA A 115 3.97 21.19 5.06
C ALA A 115 5.12 21.77 4.23
N SER A 116 5.42 23.06 4.36
CA SER A 116 6.55 23.69 3.66
C SER A 116 7.90 23.17 4.13
N LYS A 117 8.06 22.92 5.45
CA LYS A 117 9.27 22.33 6.04
C LYS A 117 9.47 20.90 5.54
N LEU A 118 8.43 20.07 5.56
CA LEU A 118 8.49 18.71 5.05
C LEU A 118 8.83 18.67 3.55
N ARG A 119 8.20 19.53 2.73
CA ARG A 119 8.54 19.64 1.31
C ARG A 119 9.99 20.04 1.08
N ARG A 120 10.56 20.90 1.93
CA ARG A 120 11.97 21.27 1.86
C ARG A 120 12.87 20.08 2.18
N GLN A 121 12.60 19.36 3.26
CA GLN A 121 13.34 18.16 3.64
C GLN A 121 13.33 17.09 2.54
N ILE A 122 12.17 16.87 1.89
CA ILE A 122 12.07 15.95 0.75
C ILE A 122 12.99 16.38 -0.39
N ARG A 123 12.98 17.66 -0.76
CA ARG A 123 13.87 18.19 -1.81
C ARG A 123 15.34 18.05 -1.44
N ASP A 124 15.70 18.33 -0.20
CA ASP A 124 17.08 18.25 0.28
C ASP A 124 17.57 16.79 0.21
N ILE A 125 16.76 15.82 0.66
CA ILE A 125 17.06 14.38 0.58
C ILE A 125 17.16 13.92 -0.87
N GLN A 126 16.22 14.33 -1.74
CA GLN A 126 16.25 13.97 -3.17
C GLN A 126 17.50 14.53 -3.86
N THR A 127 17.87 15.78 -3.56
CA THR A 127 19.08 16.41 -4.10
C THR A 127 20.32 15.68 -3.63
N TYR A 128 20.40 15.36 -2.33
CA TYR A 128 21.49 14.58 -1.77
C TYR A 128 21.60 13.18 -2.41
N ASN A 129 20.47 12.49 -2.61
CA ASN A 129 20.43 11.18 -3.27
C ASN A 129 20.98 11.24 -4.71
N ARG A 130 20.67 12.31 -5.45
CA ARG A 130 21.24 12.53 -6.79
C ARG A 130 22.75 12.75 -6.73
N GLN A 131 23.21 13.53 -5.75
CA GLN A 131 24.63 13.80 -5.57
C GLN A 131 25.44 12.54 -5.22
N ILE A 132 24.95 11.68 -4.31
CA ILE A 132 25.67 10.43 -3.95
C ILE A 132 25.76 9.42 -5.11
N VAL A 133 24.88 9.50 -6.11
CA VAL A 133 24.96 8.68 -7.33
C VAL A 133 25.74 9.36 -8.46
N GLY A 134 26.31 10.54 -8.21
CA GLY A 134 27.14 11.26 -9.18
C GLY A 134 26.39 12.21 -10.11
N GLU A 135 25.11 12.49 -9.86
CA GLU A 135 24.32 13.45 -10.63
C GLU A 135 24.31 14.84 -9.98
N ALA A 136 24.02 15.88 -10.78
CA ALA A 136 23.81 17.25 -10.32
C ALA A 136 24.94 17.80 -9.42
N LEU A 137 26.18 17.39 -9.68
CA LEU A 137 27.36 17.79 -8.91
C LEU A 137 27.78 19.24 -9.17
N SER A 138 27.33 19.84 -10.27
CA SER A 138 27.68 21.22 -10.66
C SER A 138 27.22 22.28 -9.66
N SER A 139 26.24 21.96 -8.80
CA SER A 139 25.77 22.87 -7.76
C SER A 139 26.59 22.81 -6.46
N LEU A 140 27.56 21.89 -6.35
CA LEU A 140 28.39 21.73 -5.16
C LEU A 140 29.67 22.56 -5.23
N SER A 141 30.09 23.10 -4.10
CA SER A 141 31.41 23.71 -4.01
C SER A 141 32.51 22.63 -4.05
N PRO A 142 33.76 22.96 -4.44
CA PRO A 142 34.87 22.00 -4.42
C PRO A 142 35.09 21.36 -3.03
N ARG A 143 34.84 22.13 -1.96
CA ARG A 143 34.91 21.63 -0.59
C ARG A 143 33.83 20.59 -0.32
N ASP A 144 32.60 20.85 -0.74
CA ASP A 144 31.48 19.92 -0.54
C ASP A 144 31.62 18.66 -1.38
N LEU A 145 32.17 18.80 -2.59
CA LEU A 145 32.46 17.66 -3.46
C LEU A 145 33.52 16.74 -2.84
N LYS A 146 34.61 17.30 -2.29
CA LYS A 146 35.63 16.54 -1.55
C LYS A 146 35.06 15.86 -0.31
N ASN A 147 34.15 16.53 0.41
CA ASN A 147 33.47 15.94 1.56
C ASN A 147 32.56 14.77 1.14
N LEU A 148 31.85 14.91 0.03
CA LEU A 148 30.98 13.87 -0.54
C LEU A 148 31.81 12.65 -0.97
N GLU A 149 32.90 12.87 -1.70
CA GLU A 149 33.85 11.84 -2.10
C GLU A 149 34.36 11.04 -0.88
N GLY A 150 34.86 11.73 0.15
CA GLY A 150 35.35 11.07 1.35
C GLY A 150 34.26 10.29 2.13
N LYS A 151 32.99 10.74 2.07
CA LYS A 151 31.87 9.98 2.64
C LYS A 151 31.59 8.71 1.83
N LEU A 152 31.60 8.79 0.50
CA LEU A 152 31.37 7.66 -0.40
C LEU A 152 32.50 6.63 -0.28
N GLU A 153 33.75 7.06 -0.23
CA GLU A 153 34.91 6.18 -0.08
C GLU A 153 34.83 5.37 1.22
N LYS A 154 34.53 6.02 2.34
CA LYS A 154 34.31 5.34 3.63
C LYS A 154 33.13 4.38 3.58
N ALA A 155 32.02 4.77 2.94
CA ALA A 155 30.84 3.92 2.81
C ALA A 155 31.14 2.66 1.98
N ILE A 156 31.79 2.81 0.83
CA ILE A 156 32.20 1.71 -0.03
C ILE A 156 33.21 0.80 0.69
N GLY A 157 34.16 1.38 1.44
CA GLY A 157 35.09 0.63 2.28
C GLY A 157 34.36 -0.29 3.26
N ARG A 158 33.37 0.24 3.99
CA ARG A 158 32.55 -0.58 4.92
C ARG A 158 31.80 -1.70 4.22
N VAL A 159 31.18 -1.42 3.07
CA VAL A 159 30.44 -2.42 2.28
C VAL A 159 31.40 -3.53 1.82
N ARG A 160 32.58 -3.18 1.31
CA ARG A 160 33.58 -4.15 0.86
C ARG A 160 34.09 -5.02 2.01
N SER A 161 34.43 -4.42 3.15
CA SER A 161 34.86 -5.18 4.33
C SER A 161 33.78 -6.17 4.78
N LYS A 162 32.52 -5.75 4.86
CA LYS A 162 31.44 -6.66 5.26
C LYS A 162 31.19 -7.77 4.25
N LYS A 163 31.27 -7.47 2.95
CA LYS A 163 31.19 -8.50 1.90
C LYS A 163 32.31 -9.52 2.01
N ASN A 164 33.54 -9.08 2.27
CA ASN A 164 34.68 -9.97 2.45
C ASN A 164 34.50 -10.85 3.68
N GLU A 165 34.09 -10.27 4.81
CA GLU A 165 33.79 -11.03 6.05
C GLU A 165 32.77 -12.15 5.80
N LEU A 166 31.66 -11.83 5.12
CA LEU A 166 30.62 -12.81 4.78
C LEU A 166 31.14 -13.87 3.81
N LEU A 167 31.94 -13.48 2.81
CA LEU A 167 32.53 -14.41 1.85
C LEU A 167 33.48 -15.40 2.54
N PHE A 168 34.32 -14.93 3.46
CA PHE A 168 35.21 -15.79 4.23
C PHE A 168 34.44 -16.77 5.10
N SER A 169 33.39 -16.30 5.78
CA SER A 169 32.51 -17.16 6.57
C SER A 169 31.85 -18.25 5.72
N GLU A 170 31.43 -17.93 4.48
CA GLU A 170 30.82 -18.91 3.57
C GLU A 170 31.85 -19.94 3.08
N ILE A 171 33.06 -19.50 2.73
CA ILE A 171 34.16 -20.40 2.32
C ILE A 171 34.48 -21.39 3.45
N GLU A 172 34.62 -20.91 4.68
CA GLU A 172 34.89 -21.77 5.84
C GLU A 172 33.78 -22.79 6.07
N HIS A 173 32.52 -22.36 5.98
CA HIS A 173 31.37 -23.24 6.08
C HIS A 173 31.36 -24.32 4.99
N MET A 174 31.62 -23.95 3.73
CA MET A 174 31.68 -24.89 2.61
C MET A 174 32.83 -25.89 2.76
N GLN A 175 34.01 -25.45 3.18
CA GLN A 175 35.17 -26.34 3.40
C GLN A 175 34.90 -27.35 4.51
N LYS A 176 34.30 -26.90 5.63
CA LYS A 176 33.88 -27.82 6.70
C LYS A 176 32.88 -28.85 6.18
N ARG A 177 31.91 -28.42 5.37
CA ARG A 177 30.90 -29.31 4.79
C ARG A 177 31.51 -30.32 3.82
N GLU A 178 32.49 -29.90 3.03
CA GLU A 178 33.24 -30.79 2.13
C GLU A 178 33.93 -31.90 2.93
N ILE A 179 34.63 -31.56 4.01
CA ILE A 179 35.32 -32.54 4.87
C ILE A 179 34.32 -33.53 5.49
N GLU A 180 33.19 -33.05 6.01
CA GLU A 180 32.14 -33.91 6.56
C GLU A 180 31.62 -34.91 5.53
N LEU A 181 31.36 -34.45 4.30
CA LEU A 181 30.88 -35.28 3.20
C LEU A 181 31.94 -36.27 2.73
N GLN A 182 33.22 -35.87 2.68
CA GLN A 182 34.32 -36.76 2.35
C GLN A 182 34.47 -37.88 3.40
N ASN A 183 34.38 -37.54 4.68
CA ASN A 183 34.43 -38.51 5.78
C ASN A 183 33.25 -39.49 5.73
N ALA A 184 32.02 -38.99 5.49
CA ALA A 184 30.84 -39.83 5.35
C ALA A 184 30.95 -40.78 4.14
N ASN A 185 31.43 -40.28 3.00
CA ASN A 185 31.67 -41.10 1.82
C ASN A 185 32.73 -42.17 2.06
N MET A 186 33.83 -41.84 2.73
CA MET A 186 34.88 -42.81 3.09
C MET A 186 34.33 -43.92 3.99
N TYR A 187 33.53 -43.55 5.00
CA TYR A 187 32.87 -44.51 5.89
C TYR A 187 31.93 -45.45 5.12
N LEU A 188 31.10 -44.91 4.23
CA LEU A 188 30.18 -45.72 3.41
C LEU A 188 30.94 -46.67 2.49
N ARG A 189 32.01 -46.22 1.83
CA ARG A 189 32.87 -47.09 1.00
C ARG A 189 33.50 -48.23 1.81
N ALA A 190 33.97 -47.95 3.02
CA ALA A 190 34.50 -48.98 3.91
C ALA A 190 33.42 -50.00 4.32
N LYS A 191 32.19 -49.55 4.59
CA LYS A 191 31.05 -50.42 4.90
C LYS A 191 30.62 -51.29 3.72
N ILE A 192 30.61 -50.74 2.51
CA ILE A 192 30.32 -51.52 1.29
C ILE A 192 31.35 -52.63 1.12
N ALA A 193 32.65 -52.31 1.21
CA ALA A 193 33.71 -53.31 1.09
C ALA A 193 33.67 -54.40 2.17
N GLU A 194 33.19 -54.08 3.37
CA GLU A 194 32.96 -55.05 4.45
C GLU A 194 31.82 -56.03 4.10
N VAL A 195 30.70 -55.52 3.59
CA VAL A 195 29.55 -56.33 3.15
C VAL A 195 29.92 -57.22 1.97
N GLU A 196 30.64 -56.69 0.97
CA GLU A 196 31.12 -57.44 -0.19
C GLU A 196 32.02 -58.61 0.24
N ARG A 197 33.01 -58.36 1.13
CA ARG A 197 33.87 -59.42 1.67
C ARG A 197 33.10 -60.47 2.47
N ALA A 198 32.07 -60.08 3.22
CA ALA A 198 31.23 -61.03 3.96
C ALA A 198 30.40 -61.91 3.02
N GLN A 199 29.89 -61.35 1.91
CA GLN A 199 29.18 -62.11 0.88
C GLN A 199 30.12 -63.09 0.16
N GLU A 200 31.33 -62.67 -0.19
CA GLU A 200 32.34 -63.54 -0.80
C GLU A 200 32.73 -64.72 0.10
N GLN A 201 32.91 -64.49 1.41
CA GLN A 201 33.17 -65.56 2.38
C GLN A 201 32.00 -66.55 2.52
N MET A 202 30.75 -66.08 2.44
CA MET A 202 29.59 -66.98 2.45
C MET A 202 29.48 -67.83 1.18
N ASN A 203 29.91 -67.31 0.02
CA ASN A 203 29.88 -68.04 -1.25
C ASN A 203 30.97 -69.13 -1.38
N LEU A 204 31.97 -69.16 -0.49
CA LEU A 204 33.11 -70.10 -0.52
C LEU A 204 32.96 -71.31 0.43
N MET A 205 31.83 -71.46 1.13
CA MET A 205 31.53 -72.66 1.93
C MET A 205 30.94 -73.77 1.04
N PRO A 206 31.60 -74.93 0.83
CA PRO A 206 31.04 -76.02 0.06
C PRO A 206 30.04 -76.80 0.93
N GLY A 207 28.75 -76.54 0.72
CA GLY A 207 27.68 -77.22 1.42
C GLY A 207 26.51 -77.58 0.50
N GLY A 208 26.57 -78.79 -0.08
CA GLY A 208 25.40 -79.62 -0.42
C GLY A 208 24.53 -79.18 -1.60
N GLY A 209 24.63 -79.93 -2.70
CA GLY A 209 23.89 -79.73 -3.95
C GLY A 209 22.37 -79.53 -3.83
N GLY A 210 21.85 -78.78 -4.81
CA GLY A 210 20.44 -78.80 -5.21
C GLY A 210 19.91 -77.44 -5.64
N SER A 211 19.46 -77.37 -6.88
CA SER A 211 18.65 -76.31 -7.53
C SER A 211 19.38 -75.08 -8.08
N ASP A 212 19.69 -75.18 -9.37
CA ASP A 212 19.55 -74.11 -10.36
C ASP A 212 18.32 -73.24 -10.09
N GLN A 213 18.43 -71.92 -10.36
CA GLN A 213 17.36 -70.99 -10.79
C GLN A 213 17.25 -69.60 -10.12
N TYR A 214 18.31 -69.02 -9.52
CA TYR A 214 18.25 -67.58 -9.09
C TYR A 214 19.50 -66.74 -9.41
N HIS A 215 20.34 -67.18 -10.33
CA HIS A 215 21.61 -66.50 -10.67
C HIS A 215 21.51 -65.33 -11.68
N HIS A 216 20.33 -64.73 -11.91
CA HIS A 216 20.16 -63.75 -13.00
C HIS A 216 19.73 -62.33 -12.60
N HIS A 217 19.68 -61.96 -11.31
CA HIS A 217 19.13 -60.64 -10.92
C HIS A 217 20.08 -59.68 -10.19
N GLN A 218 21.35 -60.02 -9.97
CA GLN A 218 22.24 -59.16 -9.18
C GLN A 218 23.45 -58.57 -9.94
N ALA A 219 23.80 -59.10 -11.11
CA ALA A 219 24.91 -58.56 -11.92
C ALA A 219 24.52 -57.33 -12.77
N ALA A 220 23.23 -57.12 -13.06
CA ALA A 220 22.78 -56.03 -13.94
C ALA A 220 22.79 -54.63 -13.28
N ASN A 221 22.92 -54.54 -11.95
CA ASN A 221 22.83 -53.26 -11.23
C ASN A 221 24.19 -52.59 -10.95
N TYR A 222 25.32 -53.26 -11.22
CA TYR A 222 26.65 -52.69 -10.98
C TYR A 222 27.26 -51.98 -12.20
N GLU A 223 26.82 -52.27 -13.42
CA GLU A 223 27.29 -51.54 -14.62
C GLU A 223 26.64 -50.16 -14.77
N ASP A 224 25.44 -49.95 -14.23
CA ASP A 224 24.72 -48.67 -14.36
C ASP A 224 25.28 -47.58 -13.43
N ALA A 225 25.92 -47.95 -12.32
CA ALA A 225 26.53 -47.01 -11.38
C ALA A 225 27.85 -46.39 -11.90
N ARG A 226 28.49 -47.03 -12.90
CA ARG A 226 29.71 -46.51 -13.54
C ARG A 226 29.41 -45.51 -14.66
N ASN A 227 28.21 -45.54 -15.22
CA ASN A 227 27.77 -44.66 -16.31
C ASN A 227 27.23 -43.30 -15.85
N ASN A 228 27.03 -43.08 -14.54
CA ASN A 228 26.59 -41.79 -13.99
C ASN A 228 27.73 -40.83 -13.62
N PHE A 229 28.95 -41.08 -14.08
CA PHE A 229 30.03 -40.10 -14.00
C PHE A 229 29.83 -39.03 -15.07
N LEU A 230 29.15 -37.94 -14.72
CA LEU A 230 29.12 -36.74 -15.56
C LEU A 230 30.57 -36.26 -15.77
N PRO A 231 31.02 -36.03 -17.02
CA PRO A 231 32.35 -35.50 -17.26
C PRO A 231 32.46 -34.11 -16.63
N VAL A 232 33.53 -33.88 -15.88
CA VAL A 232 33.95 -32.56 -15.42
C VAL A 232 34.34 -31.77 -16.66
N ASN A 233 33.37 -31.09 -17.28
CA ASN A 233 33.62 -30.11 -18.32
C ASN A 233 33.65 -28.71 -17.70
N LEU A 234 34.79 -28.09 -17.93
CA LEU A 234 35.26 -26.79 -17.49
C LEU A 234 34.54 -25.69 -18.30
N LEU A 235 34.13 -24.60 -17.63
CA LEU A 235 33.66 -23.31 -18.16
C LEU A 235 32.37 -23.30 -19.03
N GLU A 236 31.28 -22.80 -18.45
CA GLU A 236 30.47 -21.72 -19.06
C GLU A 236 29.62 -21.00 -17.98
N PRO A 237 29.48 -19.65 -18.02
CA PRO A 237 28.69 -18.91 -17.04
C PRO A 237 27.23 -18.82 -17.51
N ASN A 238 26.27 -19.37 -16.76
CA ASN A 238 24.85 -19.13 -17.04
C ASN A 238 24.11 -18.55 -15.80
N PRO A 239 23.29 -17.48 -15.96
CA PRO A 239 22.97 -16.56 -14.90
C PRO A 239 21.54 -16.75 -14.41
N HIS A 240 21.22 -17.76 -13.61
CA HIS A 240 19.90 -17.81 -12.98
C HIS A 240 19.96 -18.47 -11.60
N TYR A 241 20.24 -17.65 -10.58
CA TYR A 241 19.92 -18.02 -9.20
C TYR A 241 18.40 -17.88 -9.01
N SER A 242 17.73 -19.03 -8.91
CA SER A 242 16.37 -19.13 -8.42
C SER A 242 16.29 -18.68 -6.96
N ARG A 243 15.50 -17.64 -6.79
CA ARG A 243 15.01 -17.01 -5.56
C ARG A 243 14.29 -18.04 -4.68
N ARG A 244 14.71 -18.21 -3.42
CA ARG A 244 13.85 -18.83 -2.38
C ARG A 244 12.88 -17.77 -1.84
N PRO A 245 11.61 -18.13 -1.57
CA PRO A 245 10.66 -17.25 -0.91
C PRO A 245 10.74 -17.48 0.60
N ASP A 246 11.20 -16.49 1.35
CA ASP A 246 10.49 -15.97 2.53
C ASP A 246 11.31 -14.85 3.19
N GLU A 247 10.57 -13.82 3.62
CA GLU A 247 10.92 -12.67 4.46
C GLU A 247 11.66 -11.46 3.84
N ASP A 248 10.82 -10.46 3.53
CA ASP A 248 10.97 -9.01 3.70
C ASP A 248 12.13 -8.25 3.02
N GLN A 249 11.81 -7.73 1.83
CA GLN A 249 12.06 -6.31 1.54
C GLN A 249 11.18 -5.78 0.41
N THR A 250 10.41 -4.74 0.73
CA THR A 250 9.62 -3.92 -0.19
C THR A 250 10.53 -3.06 -1.06
N PRO A 251 10.35 -3.01 -2.41
CA PRO A 251 10.88 -1.93 -3.22
C PRO A 251 9.76 -0.92 -3.50
N LEU A 252 9.88 0.28 -2.92
CA LEU A 252 9.13 1.46 -3.37
C LEU A 252 9.60 1.83 -4.78
N ARG A 253 8.91 1.30 -5.79
CA ARG A 253 9.04 1.73 -7.18
C ARG A 253 8.05 2.87 -7.42
N LEU A 254 8.54 4.11 -7.32
CA LEU A 254 7.78 5.28 -7.73
C LEU A 254 7.67 5.27 -9.26
N VAL A 255 6.49 4.91 -9.77
CA VAL A 255 6.17 5.01 -11.20
C VAL A 255 6.01 6.48 -11.54
N TYR A 256 6.95 7.03 -12.31
CA TYR A 256 6.77 8.32 -12.97
C TYR A 256 5.72 8.16 -14.06
N ALA A 257 4.49 8.62 -13.80
CA ALA A 257 3.54 8.91 -14.85
C ALA A 257 3.86 10.31 -15.39
N SER A 258 4.51 10.36 -16.55
CA SER A 258 4.64 11.57 -17.36
C SER A 258 3.26 11.94 -17.89
N LEU A 259 2.70 13.07 -17.44
CA LEU A 259 1.56 13.72 -18.09
C LEU A 259 2.07 14.63 -19.21
N PRO A 260 1.41 14.65 -20.39
CA PRO A 260 1.78 15.55 -21.47
C PRO A 260 1.32 16.97 -21.16
N SER A 261 2.19 17.93 -21.47
CA SER A 261 1.93 19.36 -21.40
C SER A 261 0.90 19.77 -22.46
N SER A 262 -0.10 20.56 -22.07
CA SER A 262 -0.87 21.45 -22.93
C SER A 262 -0.99 22.79 -22.23
#